data_AF-A8ZTK6-F1
#
_entry.id   AF-A8ZTK6-F1
#
_cell.length_a   1.000
_cell.length_b   1.000
_cell.length_c   1.000
_cell.angle_alpha   90.00
_cell.angle_beta   90.00
_cell.angle_gamma   90.00
#
_symmetry.space_group_name_H-M   'P 1'
#
loop_
_entity.id
_entity.type
_entity.pdbx_description
1 polymer ?
#
loop_
_entity_poly.entity_id
_entity_poly.type
_entity_poly.pdbx_seq_one_letter_code
_entity_poly.pdbx_strand_id
1 'polypeptide(L)'
;MDPLNLVYDLARGPLVWVAVVVFLVGAVVQVYRMWSLTSAARPVENLPRSLKPVERKKLPLGVRLRLSVAGTSPVTVVVTTVFHLCLVITPLFVLGHNILVDNAWGASLFSFPEGFSDFLTLVVVACAGYFLVRRIFYERVRLISTPWDYLFLALAAGPFITGALAYHQIFDYKLMITAHMLLGELMLIAIPFTKFAHMLFFPVFRFAVASEYSLGNGRRTW
;
A
#
# COMPACT_ATOMS: atom_id res chain seq x y z
N MET A 1 7.66 9.03 -36.25
CA MET A 1 7.41 8.03 -35.20
C MET A 1 6.09 8.39 -34.55
N ASP A 2 5.16 7.44 -34.43
CA ASP A 2 3.90 7.70 -33.72
C ASP A 2 4.21 7.96 -32.23
N PRO A 3 3.75 9.09 -31.65
CA PRO A 3 4.03 9.44 -30.25
C PRO A 3 3.71 8.32 -29.26
N LEU A 4 2.64 7.54 -29.50
CA LEU A 4 2.26 6.45 -28.61
C LEU A 4 3.29 5.30 -28.63
N ASN A 5 3.89 5.02 -29.79
CA ASN A 5 4.96 4.03 -29.91
C ASN A 5 6.19 4.45 -29.09
N LEU A 6 6.60 5.72 -29.19
CA LEU A 6 7.73 6.24 -28.42
C LEU A 6 7.49 6.13 -26.91
N VAL A 7 6.32 6.55 -26.43
CA VAL A 7 6.00 6.50 -24.99
C VAL A 7 5.93 5.06 -24.48
N TYR A 8 5.33 4.16 -25.25
CA TYR A 8 5.29 2.73 -24.93
C TYR A 8 6.70 2.14 -24.79
N ASP A 9 7.61 2.44 -25.72
CA ASP A 9 8.99 1.95 -25.70
C ASP A 9 9.80 2.51 -24.52
N LEU A 10 9.55 3.77 -24.15
CA LEU A 10 10.14 4.39 -22.97
C LEU A 10 9.65 3.75 -21.66
N ALA A 11 8.34 3.53 -21.53
CA ALA A 11 7.73 2.93 -20.34
C ALA A 11 8.26 1.50 -20.10
N ARG A 12 8.14 0.62 -21.11
CA ARG A 12 8.60 -0.78 -21.00
C ARG A 12 10.11 -0.96 -20.81
N GLY A 13 10.90 0.08 -21.02
CA GLY A 13 12.37 0.02 -21.07
C GLY A 13 13.02 0.93 -20.02
N PRO A 14 13.53 2.11 -20.41
CA PRO A 14 14.31 2.96 -19.50
C PRO A 14 13.52 3.48 -18.29
N LEU A 15 12.23 3.82 -18.44
CA LEU A 15 11.47 4.45 -17.35
C LEU A 15 11.18 3.48 -16.20
N VAL A 16 10.85 2.22 -16.48
CA VAL A 16 10.65 1.23 -15.41
C VAL A 16 11.91 1.04 -14.56
N TRP A 17 13.11 1.06 -15.16
CA TRP A 17 14.36 0.97 -14.40
C TRP A 17 14.60 2.21 -13.54
N VAL A 18 14.33 3.41 -14.06
CA VAL A 18 14.37 4.65 -13.27
C VAL A 18 13.39 4.56 -12.10
N ALA A 19 12.15 4.14 -12.35
CA ALA A 19 11.12 4.00 -11.31
C ALA A 19 11.54 3.01 -10.22
N VAL A 20 12.09 1.85 -10.60
CA VAL A 20 12.60 0.83 -9.66
C VAL A 20 13.76 1.38 -8.83
N VAL A 21 14.74 2.05 -9.45
CA VAL A 21 15.88 2.64 -8.71
C VAL A 21 15.40 3.70 -7.72
N VAL A 22 14.52 4.62 -8.15
CA VAL A 22 13.97 5.66 -7.29
C VAL A 22 13.17 5.05 -6.14
N PHE A 23 12.36 4.03 -6.42
CA PHE A 23 11.62 3.29 -5.40
C PHE A 23 12.55 2.65 -4.37
N LEU A 24 13.54 1.87 -4.81
CA LEU A 24 14.44 1.13 -3.93
C LEU A 24 15.30 2.08 -3.08
N VAL A 25 15.96 3.05 -3.70
CA VAL A 25 16.79 4.04 -2.99
C VAL A 25 15.93 4.85 -2.03
N GLY A 26 14.79 5.35 -2.49
CA GLY A 26 13.85 6.08 -1.65
C GLY A 26 13.37 5.25 -0.46
N ALA A 27 13.00 3.99 -0.67
CA ALA A 27 12.55 3.11 0.39
C ALA A 27 13.63 2.86 1.44
N VAL A 28 14.87 2.58 1.02
CA VAL A 28 16.02 2.41 1.93
C VAL A 28 16.27 3.67 2.74
N VAL A 29 16.27 4.85 2.11
CA VAL A 29 16.48 6.14 2.79
C VAL A 29 15.39 6.39 3.83
N GLN A 30 14.12 6.14 3.50
CA GLN A 30 12.99 6.37 4.40
C GLN A 30 13.01 5.42 5.59
N VAL A 31 13.29 4.14 5.36
CA VAL A 31 13.45 3.13 6.42
C VAL A 31 14.64 3.47 7.31
N TYR A 32 15.78 3.84 6.73
CA TYR A 32 16.97 4.27 7.48
C TYR A 32 16.67 5.51 8.33
N ARG A 33 16.04 6.54 7.76
CA ARG A 33 15.67 7.76 8.48
C ARG A 33 14.73 7.46 9.66
N MET A 34 13.73 6.61 9.44
CA MET A 34 12.84 6.17 10.51
C MET A 34 13.61 5.41 11.59
N TRP A 35 14.50 4.49 11.20
CA TRP A 35 15.32 3.73 12.13
C TRP A 35 16.27 4.60 12.94
N SER A 36 16.92 5.61 12.32
CA SER A 36 17.84 6.53 13.00
C SER A 36 17.15 7.44 14.00
N LEU A 37 15.87 7.74 13.78
CA LEU A 37 15.04 8.53 14.71
C LEU A 37 14.55 7.71 15.92
N THR A 38 14.69 6.39 15.89
CA THR A 38 14.31 5.55 17.03
C THR A 38 15.56 5.22 17.86
N SER A 39 15.40 5.10 19.17
CA SER A 39 16.47 4.75 20.11
C SER A 39 16.18 3.39 20.78
N ALA A 40 17.19 2.78 21.39
CA ALA A 40 16.97 1.57 22.18
C ALA A 40 16.01 1.89 23.33
N ALA A 41 14.96 1.07 23.49
CA ALA A 41 13.99 1.25 24.55
C ALA A 41 14.71 1.20 25.90
N ARG A 42 14.83 2.35 26.56
CA ARG A 42 15.40 2.42 27.91
C ARG A 42 14.35 1.94 28.90
N PRO A 43 14.72 1.13 29.91
CA PRO A 43 13.87 0.96 31.08
C PRO A 43 13.53 2.35 31.61
N VAL A 44 12.28 2.60 31.95
CA VAL A 44 11.88 3.89 32.53
C VAL A 44 12.43 3.94 33.96
N GLU A 45 13.69 4.34 34.09
CA GLU A 45 14.45 4.25 35.35
C GLU A 45 14.11 5.40 36.32
N ASN A 46 13.50 6.49 35.82
CA ASN A 46 13.22 7.70 36.59
C ASN A 46 11.75 8.18 36.46
N LEU A 47 10.78 7.30 36.65
CA LEU A 47 9.41 7.75 36.97
C LEU A 47 9.39 8.21 38.43
N PRO A 48 8.97 9.46 38.74
CA PRO A 48 8.72 9.87 40.12
C PRO A 48 7.81 8.82 40.78
N ARG A 49 8.15 8.41 42.01
CA ARG A 49 7.48 7.34 42.78
C ARG A 49 5.95 7.51 42.93
N SER A 50 5.40 8.69 42.62
CA SER A 50 3.96 8.97 42.61
C SER A 50 3.23 8.51 41.34
N LEU A 51 3.95 8.13 40.29
CA LEU A 51 3.41 7.52 39.08
C LEU A 51 3.79 6.03 39.06
N LYS A 52 3.41 5.29 40.11
CA LYS A 52 3.30 3.83 39.95
C LYS A 52 2.47 3.60 38.69
N PRO A 53 2.90 2.75 37.73
CA PRO A 53 2.07 2.43 36.59
C PRO A 53 0.75 1.95 37.16
N VAL A 54 -0.31 2.72 36.98
CA VAL A 54 -1.66 2.26 37.31
C VAL A 54 -1.75 0.94 36.56
N GLU A 55 -1.96 -0.14 37.30
CA GLU A 55 -2.17 -1.47 36.74
C GLU A 55 -3.43 -1.33 35.88
N ARG A 56 -3.25 -0.96 34.61
CA ARG A 56 -4.36 -0.70 33.70
C ARG A 56 -4.99 -2.05 33.47
N LYS A 57 -6.01 -2.37 34.27
CA LYS A 57 -6.81 -3.57 34.16
C LYS A 57 -7.16 -3.72 32.68
N LYS A 58 -6.60 -4.73 32.03
CA LYS A 58 -6.83 -4.97 30.61
C LYS A 58 -8.34 -5.09 30.45
N LEU A 59 -8.94 -4.14 29.73
CA LEU A 59 -10.37 -4.16 29.46
C LEU A 59 -10.74 -5.52 28.86
N PRO A 60 -11.92 -6.08 29.18
CA PRO A 60 -12.38 -7.32 28.57
C PRO A 60 -12.30 -7.21 27.05
N LEU A 61 -11.92 -8.30 26.38
CA LEU A 61 -11.71 -8.32 24.92
C LEU A 61 -12.91 -7.74 24.16
N GLY A 62 -14.15 -8.06 24.59
CA GLY A 62 -15.37 -7.55 23.96
C GLY A 62 -15.55 -6.03 24.09
N VAL A 63 -15.13 -5.43 25.21
CA VAL A 63 -15.17 -3.97 25.41
C VAL A 63 -14.09 -3.30 24.56
N ARG A 64 -12.89 -3.89 24.49
CA ARG A 64 -11.80 -3.42 23.62
C ARG A 64 -12.19 -3.48 22.15
N LEU A 65 -12.83 -4.56 21.72
CA LEU A 65 -13.27 -4.74 20.33
C LEU A 65 -14.36 -3.73 19.97
N ARG A 66 -15.36 -3.54 20.83
CA ARG A 66 -16.43 -2.54 20.66
C ARG A 66 -15.91 -1.10 20.54
N LEU A 67 -14.90 -0.75 21.34
CA LEU A 67 -14.28 0.58 21.34
C LEU A 67 -13.23 0.77 20.22
N SER A 68 -12.77 -0.33 19.61
CA SER A 68 -11.80 -0.27 18.51
C SER A 68 -12.47 0.11 17.19
N VAL A 69 -11.66 0.48 16.20
CA VAL A 69 -12.12 0.74 14.83
C VAL A 69 -12.89 -0.46 14.24
N ALA A 70 -12.55 -1.69 14.66
CA ALA A 70 -13.27 -2.90 14.26
C ALA A 70 -14.70 -2.96 14.83
N GLY A 71 -14.95 -2.36 16.00
CA GLY A 71 -16.29 -2.25 16.59
C GLY A 71 -17.09 -1.07 16.05
N THR A 72 -16.44 0.07 15.79
CA THR A 72 -17.13 1.30 15.35
C THR A 72 -17.37 1.35 13.84
N SER A 73 -16.52 0.69 13.03
CA SER A 73 -16.64 0.68 11.57
C SER A 73 -16.18 -0.66 10.97
N PRO A 74 -16.89 -1.77 11.27
CA PRO A 74 -16.49 -3.11 10.86
C PRO A 74 -16.35 -3.25 9.35
N VAL A 75 -17.26 -2.63 8.58
CA VAL A 75 -17.23 -2.65 7.10
C VAL A 75 -15.94 -2.02 6.58
N THR A 76 -15.54 -0.85 7.09
CA THR A 76 -14.30 -0.19 6.65
C THR A 76 -13.07 -1.05 6.99
N VAL A 77 -13.05 -1.76 8.12
CA VAL A 77 -11.94 -2.66 8.47
C VAL A 77 -11.83 -3.82 7.50
N VAL A 78 -12.95 -4.48 7.17
CA VAL A 78 -12.97 -5.59 6.20
C VAL A 78 -12.51 -5.09 4.82
N VAL A 79 -13.12 -4.02 4.31
CA VAL A 79 -12.77 -3.46 2.99
C VAL A 79 -11.30 -3.02 2.94
N THR A 80 -10.79 -2.39 4.00
CA THR A 80 -9.37 -2.01 4.09
C THR A 80 -8.46 -3.22 4.07
N THR A 81 -8.80 -4.27 4.81
CA THR A 81 -7.98 -5.48 4.87
C THR A 81 -7.95 -6.18 3.51
N VAL A 82 -9.12 -6.37 2.89
CA VAL A 82 -9.26 -6.99 1.57
C VAL A 82 -8.54 -6.16 0.50
N PHE A 83 -8.71 -4.84 0.50
CA PHE A 83 -8.04 -3.94 -0.45
C PHE A 83 -6.53 -4.09 -0.39
N HIS A 84 -5.92 -3.99 0.80
CA HIS A 84 -4.47 -4.05 0.93
C HIS A 84 -3.93 -5.45 0.61
N LEU A 85 -4.64 -6.50 1.01
CA LEU A 85 -4.24 -7.87 0.69
C LEU A 85 -4.21 -8.10 -0.82
N CYS A 86 -5.29 -7.72 -1.52
CA CYS A 86 -5.37 -7.88 -2.99
C CYS A 86 -4.42 -6.92 -3.70
N LEU A 87 -4.28 -5.67 -3.23
CA LEU A 87 -3.37 -4.68 -3.83
C LEU A 87 -1.91 -5.15 -3.83
N VAL A 88 -1.49 -5.90 -2.81
CA VAL A 88 -0.13 -6.44 -2.73
C VAL A 88 0.00 -7.77 -3.46
N ILE A 89 -0.93 -8.71 -3.24
CA ILE A 89 -0.80 -10.06 -3.77
C ILE A 89 -1.04 -10.09 -5.28
N THR A 90 -2.08 -9.44 -5.81
CA THR A 90 -2.43 -9.51 -7.23
C THR A 90 -1.27 -9.17 -8.17
N PRO A 91 -0.56 -8.02 -8.03
CA PRO A 91 0.54 -7.71 -8.94
C PRO A 91 1.77 -8.61 -8.77
N LEU A 92 1.92 -9.33 -7.66
CA LEU A 92 3.04 -10.26 -7.47
C LEU A 92 2.81 -11.62 -8.15
N PHE A 93 1.54 -12.05 -8.23
CA PHE A 93 1.18 -13.39 -8.71
C PHE A 93 0.40 -13.36 -10.04
N VAL A 94 0.19 -12.20 -10.66
CA VAL A 94 -0.43 -12.11 -11.99
C VAL A 94 0.57 -12.58 -13.06
N LEU A 95 0.08 -13.42 -13.98
CA LEU A 95 0.90 -14.04 -15.03
C LEU A 95 1.72 -13.03 -15.83
N GLY A 96 1.10 -11.91 -16.23
CA GLY A 96 1.76 -10.88 -17.02
C GLY A 96 3.02 -10.31 -16.36
N HIS A 97 3.00 -10.09 -15.04
CA HIS A 97 4.16 -9.61 -14.31
C HIS A 97 5.22 -10.70 -14.16
N ASN A 98 4.82 -11.95 -13.90
CA ASN A 98 5.78 -13.05 -13.78
C ASN A 98 6.50 -13.35 -15.10
N ILE A 99 5.84 -13.17 -16.24
CA ILE A 99 6.50 -13.23 -17.56
C ILE A 99 7.54 -12.10 -17.70
N LEU A 100 7.26 -10.89 -17.19
CA LEU A 100 8.25 -9.80 -17.22
C LEU A 100 9.47 -10.09 -16.35
N VAL A 101 9.26 -10.65 -15.15
CA VAL A 101 10.33 -11.07 -14.23
C VAL A 101 11.17 -12.18 -14.87
N ASP A 102 10.53 -13.15 -15.52
CA ASP A 102 11.22 -14.25 -16.23
C ASP A 102 12.08 -13.73 -17.38
N ASN A 103 11.54 -12.81 -18.19
CA ASN A 103 12.30 -12.19 -19.28
C ASN A 103 13.49 -11.34 -18.77
N ALA A 104 13.37 -10.72 -17.58
CA ALA A 104 14.41 -9.87 -17.03
C ALA A 104 15.52 -10.64 -16.30
N TRP A 105 15.17 -11.71 -15.58
CA TRP A 105 16.08 -12.40 -14.66
C TRP A 105 16.12 -13.93 -14.82
N GLY A 106 15.36 -14.51 -15.75
CA GLY A 106 15.25 -15.96 -15.95
C GLY A 106 14.59 -16.70 -14.78
N ALA A 107 13.80 -15.99 -13.97
CA ALA A 107 13.09 -16.53 -12.82
C ALA A 107 11.66 -16.00 -12.79
N SER A 108 10.72 -16.82 -12.33
CA SER A 108 9.32 -16.44 -12.15
C SER A 108 8.79 -16.88 -10.79
N LEU A 109 7.83 -16.13 -10.25
CA LEU A 109 7.03 -16.59 -9.12
C LEU A 109 5.90 -17.50 -9.61
N PHE A 110 5.26 -18.18 -8.66
CA PHE A 110 3.98 -18.83 -8.92
C PHE A 110 3.00 -17.82 -9.53
N SER A 111 2.22 -18.25 -10.53
CA SER A 111 1.20 -17.40 -11.16
C SER A 111 -0.19 -17.94 -10.85
N PHE A 112 -1.11 -17.05 -10.51
CA PHE A 112 -2.51 -17.41 -10.36
C PHE A 112 -3.17 -17.69 -11.72
N PRO A 113 -4.26 -18.49 -11.73
CA PRO A 113 -5.12 -18.58 -12.90
C PRO A 113 -5.62 -17.18 -13.32
N GLU A 114 -5.72 -16.94 -14.62
CA GLU A 114 -6.07 -15.62 -15.16
C GLU A 114 -7.41 -15.10 -14.62
N GLY A 115 -8.44 -15.95 -14.61
CA GLY A 115 -9.76 -15.58 -14.06
C GLY A 115 -9.74 -15.24 -12.57
N PHE A 116 -8.83 -15.84 -11.79
CA PHE A 116 -8.67 -15.48 -10.37
C PHE A 116 -7.96 -14.13 -10.22
N SER A 117 -6.92 -13.88 -11.01
CA SER A 117 -6.23 -12.58 -11.04
C SER A 117 -7.15 -11.44 -11.47
N ASP A 118 -8.01 -11.69 -12.47
CA ASP A 118 -9.03 -10.75 -12.92
C ASP A 118 -10.06 -10.46 -11.82
N PHE A 119 -10.58 -11.51 -11.16
CA PHE A 119 -11.48 -11.35 -10.01
C PHE A 119 -10.85 -10.49 -8.90
N LEU A 120 -9.60 -10.77 -8.50
CA LEU A 120 -8.91 -9.98 -7.48
C LEU A 120 -8.71 -8.52 -7.92
N THR A 121 -8.45 -8.28 -9.19
CA THR A 121 -8.33 -6.94 -9.77
C THR A 121 -9.64 -6.17 -9.64
N LEU A 122 -10.77 -6.80 -9.99
CA LEU A 122 -12.10 -6.22 -9.83
C LEU A 122 -12.44 -5.94 -8.35
N VAL A 123 -12.02 -6.82 -7.43
CA VAL A 123 -12.16 -6.60 -5.97
C VAL A 123 -11.40 -5.34 -5.54
N VAL A 124 -10.16 -5.13 -6.02
CA VAL A 124 -9.38 -3.91 -5.72
C VAL A 124 -10.11 -2.67 -6.23
N VAL A 125 -10.63 -2.70 -7.47
CA VAL A 125 -11.38 -1.59 -8.07
C VAL A 125 -12.66 -1.29 -7.29
N ALA A 126 -13.42 -2.31 -6.91
CA ALA A 126 -14.63 -2.17 -6.09
C ALA A 126 -14.33 -1.55 -4.72
N CYS A 127 -13.26 -1.99 -4.06
CA CYS A 127 -12.80 -1.43 -2.79
C CYS A 127 -12.35 0.04 -2.94
N ALA A 128 -11.66 0.38 -4.04
CA ALA A 128 -11.30 1.76 -4.35
C ALA A 128 -12.56 2.63 -4.54
N GLY A 129 -13.58 2.11 -5.23
CA GLY A 129 -14.89 2.74 -5.36
C GLY A 129 -15.56 3.00 -4.00
N TYR A 130 -15.54 2.02 -3.09
CA TYR A 130 -16.02 2.22 -1.71
C TYR A 130 -15.29 3.36 -1.00
N PHE A 131 -13.95 3.43 -1.09
CA PHE A 131 -13.19 4.51 -0.46
C PHE A 131 -13.50 5.87 -1.07
N LEU A 132 -13.70 5.94 -2.39
CA LEU A 132 -14.06 7.17 -3.09
C LEU A 132 -15.44 7.67 -2.63
N VAL A 133 -16.46 6.80 -2.67
CA VAL A 133 -17.83 7.10 -2.22
C VAL A 133 -17.81 7.55 -0.76
N ARG A 134 -17.13 6.80 0.12
CA ARG A 134 -16.99 7.18 1.54
C ARG A 134 -16.34 8.55 1.71
N ARG A 135 -15.36 8.90 0.87
CA ARG A 135 -14.68 10.19 0.94
C ARG A 135 -15.54 11.36 0.46
N ILE A 136 -16.39 11.14 -0.53
CA ILE A 136 -17.28 12.18 -1.11
C ILE A 136 -18.53 12.40 -0.25
N PHE A 137 -19.13 11.33 0.27
CA PHE A 137 -20.46 11.40 0.87
C PHE A 137 -20.46 11.35 2.41
N TYR A 138 -19.46 10.73 3.05
CA TYR A 138 -19.45 10.63 4.51
C TYR A 138 -18.79 11.87 5.14
N GLU A 139 -19.61 12.73 5.75
CA GLU A 139 -19.20 14.06 6.24
C GLU A 139 -17.94 14.03 7.11
N ARG A 140 -17.87 13.10 8.08
CA ARG A 140 -16.71 12.98 8.99
C ARG A 140 -15.40 12.72 8.25
N VAL A 141 -15.45 12.04 7.11
CA VAL A 141 -14.26 11.73 6.30
C VAL A 141 -14.00 12.86 5.32
N ARG A 142 -15.05 13.43 4.72
CA ARG A 142 -14.93 14.56 3.79
C ARG A 142 -14.28 15.77 4.45
N LEU A 143 -14.65 16.10 5.69
CA LEU A 143 -14.13 17.24 6.44
C LEU A 143 -12.60 17.19 6.67
N ILE A 144 -12.02 15.99 6.71
CA ILE A 144 -10.57 15.78 6.91
C ILE A 144 -9.85 15.35 5.63
N SER A 145 -10.55 15.27 4.50
CA SER A 145 -9.99 14.83 3.23
C SER A 145 -9.38 15.98 2.47
N THR A 146 -8.19 15.74 1.92
CA THR A 146 -7.46 16.68 1.06
C THR A 146 -7.54 16.23 -0.40
N PRO A 147 -7.34 17.12 -1.39
CA PRO A 147 -7.27 16.73 -2.81
C PRO A 147 -6.26 15.61 -3.08
N TRP A 148 -5.14 15.61 -2.35
CA TRP A 148 -4.13 14.57 -2.40
C TRP A 148 -4.66 13.17 -2.08
N ASP A 149 -5.66 13.05 -1.20
CA ASP A 149 -6.24 11.75 -0.87
C ASP A 149 -7.03 11.13 -2.03
N TYR A 150 -7.61 11.97 -2.89
CA TYR A 150 -8.28 11.52 -4.11
C TYR A 150 -7.26 11.13 -5.18
N LEU A 151 -6.20 11.94 -5.32
CA LEU A 151 -5.11 11.65 -6.25
C LEU A 151 -4.41 10.33 -5.91
N PHE A 152 -4.06 10.09 -4.65
CA PHE A 152 -3.40 8.85 -4.25
C PHE A 152 -4.34 7.64 -4.36
N LEU A 153 -5.65 7.81 -4.13
CA LEU A 153 -6.60 6.73 -4.40
C LEU A 153 -6.67 6.40 -5.90
N ALA A 154 -6.69 7.42 -6.77
CA ALA A 154 -6.66 7.25 -8.21
C ALA A 154 -5.35 6.61 -8.68
N LEU A 155 -4.21 7.00 -8.10
CA LEU A 155 -2.91 6.42 -8.43
C LEU A 155 -2.79 4.95 -7.99
N ALA A 156 -3.36 4.59 -6.84
CA ALA A 156 -3.39 3.21 -6.37
C ALA A 156 -4.34 2.32 -7.20
N ALA A 157 -5.49 2.85 -7.64
CA ALA A 157 -6.47 2.11 -8.43
C ALA A 157 -6.14 2.11 -9.94
N GLY A 158 -5.43 3.13 -10.43
CA GLY A 158 -5.16 3.37 -11.84
C GLY A 158 -4.52 2.20 -12.58
N PRO A 159 -3.43 1.59 -12.08
CA PRO A 159 -2.83 0.41 -12.68
C PRO A 159 -3.81 -0.76 -12.77
N PHE A 160 -4.63 -0.99 -11.73
CA PHE A 160 -5.61 -2.07 -11.74
C PHE A 160 -6.72 -1.83 -12.78
N ILE A 161 -7.22 -0.60 -12.88
CA ILE A 161 -8.24 -0.21 -13.86
C ILE A 161 -7.70 -0.36 -15.28
N THR A 162 -6.56 0.27 -15.57
CA THR A 162 -5.96 0.25 -16.91
C THR A 162 -5.45 -1.14 -17.32
N GLY A 163 -4.94 -1.92 -16.36
CA GLY A 163 -4.55 -3.32 -16.58
C GLY A 163 -5.75 -4.21 -16.90
N ALA A 164 -6.86 -4.07 -16.16
CA ALA A 164 -8.10 -4.77 -16.46
C ALA A 164 -8.66 -4.38 -17.84
N LEU A 165 -8.68 -3.09 -18.17
CA LEU A 165 -9.14 -2.62 -19.49
C LEU A 165 -8.27 -3.20 -20.62
N ALA A 166 -6.95 -3.23 -20.44
CA ALA A 166 -6.03 -3.86 -21.40
C ALA A 166 -6.29 -5.36 -21.55
N TYR A 167 -6.48 -6.09 -20.44
CA TYR A 167 -6.75 -7.52 -20.43
C TYR A 167 -8.06 -7.88 -21.13
N HIS A 168 -9.14 -7.14 -20.85
CA HIS A 168 -10.45 -7.33 -21.48
C HIS A 168 -10.55 -6.69 -22.88
N GLN A 169 -9.47 -6.11 -23.38
CA GLN A 169 -9.42 -5.39 -24.67
C GLN A 169 -10.50 -4.31 -24.82
N ILE A 170 -10.81 -3.64 -23.70
CA ILE A 170 -11.70 -2.50 -23.67
C ILE A 170 -10.84 -1.27 -23.98
N PHE A 171 -11.11 -0.63 -25.12
CA PHE A 171 -10.27 0.40 -25.76
C PHE A 171 -9.03 -0.15 -26.47
N ASP A 172 -8.23 0.75 -27.04
CA ASP A 172 -6.97 0.40 -27.69
C ASP A 172 -6.01 -0.23 -26.67
N TYR A 173 -5.59 -1.47 -26.95
CA TYR A 173 -4.73 -2.25 -26.08
C TYR A 173 -3.42 -1.52 -25.78
N LYS A 174 -2.80 -0.93 -26.81
CA LYS A 174 -1.49 -0.26 -26.67
C LYS A 174 -1.60 0.96 -25.77
N LEU A 175 -2.67 1.74 -25.91
CA LEU A 175 -2.96 2.86 -25.03
C LEU A 175 -3.16 2.40 -23.57
N MET A 176 -4.01 1.39 -23.34
CA MET A 176 -4.31 0.93 -21.98
C MET A 176 -3.10 0.31 -21.29
N ILE A 177 -2.31 -0.51 -21.98
CA ILE A 177 -1.10 -1.10 -21.39
C ILE A 177 -0.01 -0.05 -21.17
N THR A 178 0.10 0.96 -22.04
CA THR A 178 1.02 2.09 -21.82
C THR A 178 0.61 2.89 -20.58
N ALA A 179 -0.69 3.17 -20.43
CA ALA A 179 -1.21 3.84 -19.24
C ALA A 179 -1.00 3.02 -17.96
N HIS A 180 -1.19 1.70 -18.02
CA HIS A 180 -0.90 0.78 -16.92
C HIS A 180 0.56 0.86 -16.47
N MET A 181 1.50 0.78 -17.41
CA MET A 181 2.94 0.88 -17.11
C MET A 181 3.28 2.24 -16.49
N LEU A 182 2.85 3.35 -17.11
CA LEU A 182 3.15 4.70 -16.60
C LEU A 182 2.54 4.94 -15.21
N LEU A 183 1.31 4.47 -14.95
CA LEU A 183 0.68 4.58 -13.63
C LEU A 183 1.38 3.69 -12.61
N GLY A 184 1.83 2.50 -13.00
CA GLY A 184 2.62 1.60 -12.16
C GLY A 184 3.97 2.20 -11.78
N GLU A 185 4.70 2.74 -12.76
CA GLU A 185 5.97 3.44 -12.58
C GLU A 185 5.81 4.67 -11.68
N LEU A 186 4.79 5.50 -11.94
CA LEU A 186 4.49 6.67 -11.12
C LEU A 186 4.13 6.27 -9.69
N MET A 187 3.37 5.18 -9.52
CA MET A 187 3.06 4.63 -8.20
C MET A 187 4.34 4.20 -7.47
N LEU A 188 5.25 3.47 -8.13
CA LEU A 188 6.54 3.06 -7.55
C LEU A 188 7.36 4.26 -7.08
N ILE A 189 7.49 5.28 -7.93
CA ILE A 189 8.20 6.53 -7.60
C ILE A 189 7.54 7.24 -6.42
N ALA A 190 6.21 7.23 -6.34
CA ALA A 190 5.45 7.91 -5.29
C ALA A 190 5.53 7.21 -3.92
N ILE A 191 5.76 5.89 -3.86
CA ILE A 191 5.74 5.11 -2.61
C ILE A 191 6.59 5.75 -1.49
N PRO A 192 7.90 6.01 -1.67
CA PRO A 192 8.75 6.49 -0.59
C PRO A 192 8.50 7.96 -0.19
N PHE A 193 7.86 8.77 -1.03
CA PHE A 193 7.78 10.23 -0.83
C PHE A 193 6.39 10.75 -0.49
N THR A 194 5.38 9.87 -0.44
CA THR A 194 3.98 10.26 -0.25
C THR A 194 3.34 9.53 0.92
N LYS A 195 2.02 9.67 1.07
CA LYS A 195 1.22 8.94 2.05
C LYS A 195 1.36 7.42 1.91
N PHE A 196 1.79 6.90 0.75
CA PHE A 196 2.08 5.48 0.55
C PHE A 196 3.23 4.94 1.39
N ALA A 197 4.14 5.79 1.89
CA ALA A 197 5.28 5.35 2.70
C ALA A 197 4.86 4.59 3.97
N HIS A 198 3.59 4.68 4.39
CA HIS A 198 3.02 3.85 5.44
C HIS A 198 3.23 2.34 5.19
N MET A 199 3.28 1.88 3.94
CA MET A 199 3.57 0.48 3.62
C MET A 199 4.98 0.08 4.03
N LEU A 200 5.96 0.99 3.88
CA LEU A 200 7.35 0.77 4.25
C LEU A 200 7.54 0.82 5.77
N PHE A 201 6.82 1.73 6.43
CA PHE A 201 6.91 1.93 7.87
C PHE A 201 6.13 0.90 8.68
N PHE A 202 5.09 0.30 8.11
CA PHE A 202 4.24 -0.68 8.77
C PHE A 202 5.03 -1.78 9.51
N PRO A 203 5.96 -2.53 8.88
CA PRO A 203 6.71 -3.58 9.58
C PRO A 203 7.59 -3.01 10.69
N VAL A 204 8.25 -1.87 10.47
CA VAL A 204 9.13 -1.27 11.49
C VAL A 204 8.31 -0.83 12.71
N PHE A 205 7.15 -0.19 12.50
CA PHE A 205 6.26 0.20 13.60
C PHE A 205 5.65 -0.98 14.35
N ARG A 206 5.25 -2.03 13.64
CA ARG A 206 4.55 -3.16 14.25
C ARG A 206 5.46 -4.17 14.93
N PHE A 207 6.73 -4.26 14.53
CA PHE A 207 7.64 -5.28 15.05
C PHE A 207 8.88 -4.72 15.76
N ALA A 208 9.35 -3.51 15.43
CA ALA A 208 10.57 -2.96 16.02
C ALA A 208 10.31 -1.90 17.11
N VAL A 209 9.25 -1.10 16.98
CA VAL A 209 8.93 0.00 17.92
C VAL A 209 7.97 -0.47 19.02
N ALA A 210 8.33 -0.26 20.28
CA ALA A 210 7.49 -0.54 21.44
C ALA A 210 6.31 0.43 21.47
N SER A 211 5.10 -0.08 21.26
CA SER A 211 3.85 0.68 21.34
C SER A 211 2.70 -0.22 21.75
N GLU A 212 1.57 0.37 22.18
CA GLU A 212 0.34 -0.37 22.50
C GLU A 212 -0.28 -1.10 21.29
N TYR A 213 0.18 -0.77 20.08
CA TYR A 213 -0.26 -1.37 18.81
C TYR A 213 0.80 -2.29 18.18
N SER A 214 1.91 -2.56 18.89
CA SER A 214 2.95 -3.48 18.45
C SER A 214 2.41 -4.92 18.37
N LEU A 215 2.72 -5.62 17.29
CA LEU A 215 2.43 -7.05 17.13
C LEU A 215 3.55 -7.94 17.68
N GLY A 216 4.77 -7.39 17.80
CA GLY A 216 5.94 -8.07 18.36
C GLY A 216 6.51 -7.43 19.63
N ASN A 217 7.63 -7.98 20.10
CA ASN A 217 8.40 -7.42 21.21
C ASN A 217 9.28 -6.26 20.72
N GLY A 218 8.66 -5.09 20.52
CA GLY A 218 9.36 -3.89 20.11
C GLY A 218 10.49 -3.54 21.10
N ARG A 219 11.70 -3.33 20.59
CA ARG A 219 12.92 -3.04 21.38
C ARG A 219 13.39 -1.60 21.24
N ARG A 220 12.67 -0.79 20.45
CA ARG A 220 13.00 0.61 20.20
C ARG A 220 11.87 1.52 20.61
N THR A 221 12.19 2.75 21.00
CA THR A 221 11.23 3.83 21.23
C THR A 221 11.59 5.02 20.35
N TRP A 222 10.67 5.99 20.23
CA TRP A 222 11.01 7.31 19.72
C TRP A 222 12.03 7.99 20.63
#